data_AF-R2RP55-F1
#
_entry.id   AF-R2RP55-F1
#
_cell.length_a   1.000
_cell.length_b   1.000
_cell.length_c   1.000
_cell.angle_alpha   90.00
_cell.angle_beta   90.00
_cell.angle_gamma   90.00
#
_symmetry.space_group_name_H-M   'P 1'
#
loop_
_entity.id
_entity.type
_entity.pdbx_description
1 polymer ?
#
loop_
_entity_poly.entity_id
_entity_poly.type
_entity_poly.pdbx_seq_one_letter_code
_entity_poly.pdbx_strand_id
1 'polypeptide(L)'
;MNNESFNKEEVQEIKEYLFKADIWMYYELSLFTNSLFIFDLDVIDILFKKVSNSLNTMVVNNTDIFMLVANILSLCFQKNDLNRIRKYIKILNKLSIKNDIMFSHFLKKFYTSLYGYAATGEERYEADLKLHLSYLESIDLKSMAESHRKLYELVKLNISEGSNSNLSE
;
A
#
# COMPACT_ATOMS: atom_id res chain seq x y z
N MET A 1 -5.79 -14.90 -0.40
CA MET A 1 -6.21 -14.71 -1.80
C MET A 1 -5.88 -16.00 -2.54
N ASN A 2 -6.78 -16.45 -3.41
CA ASN A 2 -6.65 -17.70 -4.15
C ASN A 2 -5.30 -17.73 -4.90
N ASN A 3 -4.56 -18.84 -4.74
CA ASN A 3 -3.36 -19.18 -5.50
C ASN A 3 -3.74 -19.60 -6.94
N GLU A 4 -4.50 -18.78 -7.65
CA GLU A 4 -4.52 -18.90 -9.11
C GLU A 4 -3.18 -18.35 -9.59
N SER A 5 -2.30 -19.26 -10.01
CA SER A 5 -1.08 -18.90 -10.72
C SER A 5 -1.50 -18.13 -11.98
N PHE A 6 -1.28 -16.82 -11.99
CA PHE A 6 -1.46 -16.00 -13.18
C PHE A 6 -0.68 -16.59 -14.35
N ASN A 7 -1.23 -16.47 -15.56
CA ASN A 7 -0.52 -16.86 -16.76
C ASN A 7 0.77 -16.05 -16.87
N LYS A 8 1.93 -16.73 -16.86
CA LYS A 8 3.23 -16.08 -16.86
C LYS A 8 3.48 -15.27 -18.13
N GLU A 9 2.93 -15.69 -19.26
CA GLU A 9 3.07 -14.99 -20.54
C GLU A 9 2.32 -13.66 -20.48
N GLU A 10 1.06 -13.66 -20.01
CA GLU A 10 0.25 -12.44 -19.84
C GLU A 10 0.88 -11.46 -18.82
N VAL A 11 1.38 -11.97 -17.70
CA VAL A 11 2.09 -11.14 -16.70
C VAL A 11 3.33 -10.49 -17.33
N GLN A 12 4.07 -11.24 -18.13
CA GLN A 12 5.26 -10.76 -18.81
C GLN A 12 4.90 -9.71 -19.87
N GLU A 13 3.82 -9.89 -20.63
CA GLU A 13 3.33 -8.90 -21.60
C GLU A 13 3.01 -7.55 -20.95
N ILE A 14 2.24 -7.55 -19.86
CA ILE A 14 1.89 -6.32 -19.13
C ILE A 14 3.17 -5.66 -18.57
N LYS A 15 4.05 -6.47 -17.98
CA LYS A 15 5.33 -6.02 -17.44
C LYS A 15 6.15 -5.33 -18.52
N GLU A 16 6.40 -6.00 -19.64
CA GLU A 16 7.18 -5.47 -20.75
C GLU A 16 6.59 -4.19 -21.33
N TYR A 17 5.27 -4.12 -21.48
CA TYR A 17 4.60 -2.92 -21.93
C TYR A 17 4.91 -1.72 -21.02
N LEU A 18 4.71 -1.86 -19.70
CA LEU A 18 4.98 -0.79 -18.73
C LEU A 18 6.47 -0.39 -18.69
N PHE A 19 7.38 -1.36 -18.89
CA PHE A 19 8.82 -1.10 -18.98
C PHE A 19 9.22 -0.37 -20.27
N LYS A 20 8.62 -0.70 -21.41
CA LYS A 20 8.92 -0.09 -22.72
C LYS A 20 8.27 1.28 -22.92
N ALA A 21 7.21 1.60 -22.19
CA ALA A 21 6.54 2.90 -22.30
C ALA A 21 7.49 4.05 -21.89
N ASP A 22 7.86 4.91 -22.85
CA ASP A 22 8.79 6.03 -22.61
C ASP A 22 8.18 7.15 -21.76
N ILE A 23 6.91 7.47 -22.03
CA ILE A 23 6.12 8.47 -21.30
C ILE A 23 4.90 7.76 -20.75
N TRP A 24 4.68 7.89 -19.44
CA TRP A 24 3.44 7.41 -18.86
C TRP A 24 2.38 8.50 -18.95
N MET A 25 1.18 8.12 -19.34
CA MET A 25 -0.05 8.87 -19.22
C MET A 25 -1.04 8.12 -18.31
N TYR A 26 -2.27 8.62 -18.22
CA TYR A 26 -3.28 8.06 -17.31
C TYR A 26 -3.51 6.55 -17.53
N TYR A 27 -3.38 6.06 -18.77
CA TYR A 27 -3.53 4.64 -19.08
C TYR A 27 -2.47 3.78 -18.37
N GLU A 28 -1.19 4.13 -18.49
CA GLU A 28 -0.10 3.35 -17.88
C GLU A 28 -0.20 3.39 -16.35
N LEU A 29 -0.60 4.52 -15.77
CA LEU A 29 -0.83 4.62 -14.32
C LEU A 29 -1.97 3.71 -13.87
N SER A 30 -3.09 3.73 -14.59
CA SER A 30 -4.25 2.88 -14.29
C SER A 30 -3.91 1.41 -14.44
N LEU A 31 -3.25 1.03 -15.55
CA LEU A 31 -2.80 -0.33 -15.80
C LEU A 31 -1.85 -0.81 -14.68
N PHE A 32 -0.84 -0.01 -14.33
CA PHE A 32 0.09 -0.34 -13.25
C PHE A 32 -0.64 -0.51 -11.91
N THR A 33 -1.50 0.44 -11.54
CA THR A 33 -2.24 0.40 -10.26
C THR A 33 -3.12 -0.85 -10.16
N ASN A 34 -3.80 -1.21 -11.25
CA ASN A 34 -4.69 -2.36 -11.31
C ASN A 34 -3.97 -3.71 -11.47
N SER A 35 -2.67 -3.70 -11.82
CA SER A 35 -1.86 -4.91 -11.98
C SER A 35 -0.79 -5.07 -10.89
N LEU A 36 -0.79 -4.24 -9.84
CA LEU A 36 0.23 -4.34 -8.78
C LEU A 36 0.36 -5.75 -8.16
N PHE A 37 -0.77 -6.46 -8.00
CA PHE A 37 -0.79 -7.76 -7.33
C PHE A 37 -0.09 -8.89 -8.12
N ILE A 38 0.15 -8.71 -9.43
CA ILE A 38 0.88 -9.68 -10.25
C ILE A 38 2.40 -9.45 -10.28
N PHE A 39 2.88 -8.34 -9.71
CA PHE A 39 4.30 -7.98 -9.70
C PHE A 39 4.96 -8.22 -8.34
N ASP A 40 6.27 -8.51 -8.37
CA ASP A 40 7.09 -8.49 -7.18
C ASP A 40 7.41 -7.05 -6.74
N LEU A 41 7.85 -6.89 -5.49
CA LEU A 41 8.12 -5.56 -4.93
C LEU A 41 9.30 -4.84 -5.62
N ASP A 42 10.23 -5.59 -6.23
CA ASP A 42 11.34 -5.03 -7.00
C ASP A 42 10.85 -4.39 -8.30
N VAL A 43 9.98 -5.07 -9.06
CA VAL A 43 9.34 -4.53 -10.25
C VAL A 43 8.49 -3.32 -9.90
N ILE A 44 7.70 -3.38 -8.83
CA ILE A 44 6.90 -2.25 -8.34
C ILE A 44 7.78 -1.04 -8.06
N ASP A 45 8.92 -1.23 -7.39
CA ASP A 45 9.85 -0.14 -7.08
C ASP A 45 10.45 0.51 -8.34
N ILE A 46 10.72 -0.28 -9.38
CA ILE A 46 11.26 0.25 -10.64
C ILE A 46 10.16 1.01 -11.40
N LEU A 47 8.97 0.43 -11.53
CA LEU A 47 7.84 1.07 -12.23
C LEU A 47 7.37 2.35 -11.53
N PHE A 48 7.38 2.38 -10.19
CA PHE A 48 7.04 3.59 -9.43
C PHE A 48 8.02 4.76 -9.67
N LYS A 49 9.31 4.48 -9.95
CA LYS A 49 10.25 5.52 -10.37
C LYS A 49 9.84 6.15 -11.70
N LYS A 50 9.28 5.37 -12.64
CA LYS A 50 8.77 5.88 -13.91
C LYS A 50 7.57 6.81 -13.68
N VAL A 51 6.63 6.42 -12.82
CA VAL A 51 5.51 7.30 -12.40
C VAL A 51 6.06 8.63 -11.90
N SER A 52 7.04 8.60 -10.99
CA SER A 52 7.63 9.82 -10.40
C SER A 52 8.25 10.76 -11.45
N ASN A 53 8.88 10.20 -12.48
CA ASN A 53 9.47 10.98 -13.58
C ASN A 53 8.41 11.56 -14.53
N SER A 54 7.26 10.88 -14.69
CA SER A 54 6.17 11.30 -15.57
C SER A 54 5.14 12.22 -14.90
N LEU A 55 5.23 12.48 -13.59
CA LEU A 55 4.29 13.35 -12.87
C LEU A 55 4.15 14.75 -13.48
N ASN A 56 5.22 15.30 -14.07
CA ASN A 56 5.18 16.63 -14.68
C ASN A 56 4.40 16.67 -16.02
N THR A 57 4.31 15.53 -16.72
CA THR A 57 3.62 15.42 -18.02
C THR A 57 2.20 14.86 -17.87
N MET A 58 1.93 14.20 -16.76
CA MET A 58 0.65 13.60 -16.42
C MET A 58 -0.30 14.61 -15.80
N VAL A 59 -1.46 14.84 -16.42
CA VAL A 59 -2.58 15.51 -15.75
C VAL A 59 -3.25 14.49 -14.83
N VAL A 60 -2.63 14.24 -13.68
CA VAL A 60 -3.08 13.25 -12.70
C VAL A 60 -3.31 13.96 -11.38
N ASN A 61 -4.40 13.64 -10.70
CA ASN A 61 -4.68 14.22 -9.40
C ASN A 61 -3.82 13.51 -8.34
N ASN A 62 -3.39 14.25 -7.32
CA ASN A 62 -2.67 13.69 -6.17
C ASN A 62 -3.44 12.54 -5.51
N THR A 63 -4.76 12.47 -5.65
CA THR A 63 -5.59 11.36 -5.19
C THR A 63 -5.24 10.03 -5.85
N ASP A 64 -4.98 10.00 -7.17
CA ASP A 64 -4.68 8.75 -7.88
C ASP A 64 -3.31 8.21 -7.46
N ILE A 65 -2.34 9.11 -7.32
CA ILE A 65 -1.01 8.78 -6.80
C ILE A 65 -1.11 8.32 -5.34
N PHE A 66 -1.97 8.96 -4.54
CA PHE A 66 -2.22 8.54 -3.17
C PHE A 66 -2.77 7.11 -3.12
N MET A 67 -3.76 6.79 -3.96
CA MET A 67 -4.35 5.44 -4.02
C MET A 67 -3.33 4.40 -4.49
N LEU A 68 -2.48 4.73 -5.47
CA LEU A 68 -1.37 3.89 -5.89
C LEU A 68 -0.43 3.59 -4.71
N VAL A 69 0.01 4.61 -3.98
CA VAL A 69 0.92 4.43 -2.83
C VAL A 69 0.24 3.61 -1.72
N ALA A 70 -1.06 3.81 -1.47
CA ALA A 70 -1.84 3.01 -0.53
C ALA A 70 -1.88 1.53 -0.94
N ASN A 71 -2.11 1.22 -2.22
CA ASN A 71 -2.11 -0.15 -2.72
C ASN A 71 -0.72 -0.81 -2.60
N ILE A 72 0.34 -0.07 -2.92
CA ILE A 72 1.71 -0.55 -2.72
C ILE A 72 1.99 -0.84 -1.25
N LEU A 73 1.57 0.05 -0.33
CA LEU A 73 1.72 -0.16 1.10
C LEU A 73 1.03 -1.44 1.57
N SER A 74 -0.20 -1.68 1.13
CA SER A 74 -0.92 -2.93 1.43
C SER A 74 -0.10 -4.16 1.05
N LEU A 75 0.51 -4.18 -0.15
CA LEU A 75 1.38 -5.27 -0.58
C LEU A 75 2.67 -5.38 0.26
N CYS A 76 3.32 -4.26 0.60
CA CYS A 76 4.51 -4.28 1.44
C CYS A 76 4.22 -4.82 2.85
N PHE A 77 3.07 -4.47 3.45
CA PHE A 77 2.60 -5.03 4.71
C PHE A 77 2.32 -6.53 4.60
N GLN A 78 1.67 -6.97 3.52
CA GLN A 78 1.44 -8.39 3.26
C GLN A 78 2.72 -9.22 3.16
N LYS A 79 3.81 -8.61 2.67
CA LYS A 79 5.13 -9.25 2.54
C LYS A 79 6.05 -9.00 3.74
N ASN A 80 5.58 -8.29 4.77
CA ASN A 80 6.35 -7.90 5.94
C ASN A 80 7.68 -7.17 5.61
N ASP A 81 7.71 -6.37 4.54
CA ASP A 81 8.92 -5.64 4.12
C ASP A 81 8.98 -4.25 4.77
N LEU A 82 9.50 -4.17 6.00
CA LEU A 82 9.53 -2.94 6.79
C LEU A 82 10.34 -1.80 6.13
N ASN A 83 11.37 -2.13 5.34
CA ASN A 83 12.17 -1.15 4.63
C ASN A 83 11.33 -0.44 3.54
N ARG A 84 10.58 -1.21 2.76
CA ARG A 84 9.67 -0.65 1.74
C ARG A 84 8.48 0.05 2.37
N ILE A 85 7.90 -0.49 3.44
CA ILE A 85 6.84 0.19 4.18
C ILE A 85 7.31 1.58 4.60
N ARG A 86 8.49 1.68 5.24
CA ARG A 86 9.07 2.96 5.66
C ARG A 86 9.29 3.91 4.48
N LYS A 87 9.76 3.42 3.34
CA LYS A 87 9.93 4.21 2.10
C LYS A 87 8.60 4.79 1.62
N TYR A 88 7.58 3.95 1.46
CA TYR A 88 6.29 4.38 0.90
C TYR A 88 5.47 5.22 1.89
N ILE A 89 5.59 5.03 3.21
CA ILE A 89 5.01 5.93 4.21
C ILE A 89 5.59 7.34 4.10
N LYS A 90 6.91 7.48 3.90
CA LYS A 90 7.53 8.80 3.67
C LYS A 90 6.96 9.48 2.42
N ILE A 91 6.71 8.72 1.36
CA ILE A 91 6.10 9.24 0.13
C ILE A 91 4.65 9.66 0.40
N LEU A 92 3.83 8.77 0.99
CA LEU A 92 2.44 9.03 1.37
C LEU A 92 2.31 10.30 2.22
N ASN A 93 3.25 10.52 3.15
CA ASN A 93 3.25 11.69 4.02
C ASN A 93 3.59 13.00 3.33
N LYS A 94 4.37 12.97 2.25
CA LYS A 94 4.72 14.13 1.43
C LYS A 94 3.65 14.51 0.41
N LEU A 95 2.73 13.61 0.06
CA LEU A 95 1.64 13.92 -0.86
C LEU A 95 0.72 14.98 -0.26
N SER A 96 0.50 16.06 -1.00
CA SER A 96 -0.47 17.09 -0.65
C SER A 96 -1.87 16.62 -1.03
N ILE A 97 -2.64 16.23 -0.01
CA ILE A 97 -4.04 15.83 -0.14
C ILE A 97 -4.89 17.07 0.14
N LYS A 98 -5.82 17.41 -0.77
CA LYS A 98 -6.75 18.51 -0.52
C LYS A 98 -7.60 18.18 0.73
N ASN A 99 -7.85 19.17 1.57
CA ASN A 99 -8.48 18.97 2.88
C ASN A 99 -9.91 18.41 2.80
N ASP A 100 -10.61 18.67 1.71
CA ASP A 100 -11.96 18.19 1.42
C ASP A 100 -12.01 16.70 1.03
N ILE A 101 -10.86 16.06 0.78
CA ILE A 101 -10.78 14.63 0.43
C ILE A 101 -10.64 13.80 1.72
N MET A 102 -11.74 13.72 2.46
CA MET A 102 -11.82 13.01 3.75
C MET A 102 -11.26 11.58 3.68
N PHE A 103 -11.60 10.84 2.61
CA PHE A 103 -11.20 9.44 2.45
C PHE A 103 -9.68 9.25 2.40
N SER A 104 -8.96 10.12 1.69
CA SER A 104 -7.48 10.05 1.63
C SER A 104 -6.84 10.37 2.98
N HIS A 105 -7.36 11.34 3.73
CA HIS A 105 -6.88 11.61 5.09
C HIS A 105 -7.12 10.43 6.03
N PHE A 106 -8.29 9.79 5.90
CA PHE A 106 -8.67 8.62 6.68
C PHE A 106 -7.73 7.42 6.41
N LEU A 107 -7.44 7.12 5.15
CA LEU A 107 -6.47 6.09 4.76
C LEU A 107 -5.04 6.45 5.19
N LYS A 108 -4.65 7.73 5.09
CA LYS A 108 -3.31 8.18 5.51
C LYS A 108 -3.10 7.92 6.99
N LYS A 109 -4.11 8.22 7.83
CA LYS A 109 -4.08 7.91 9.27
C LYS A 109 -3.93 6.41 9.50
N PHE A 110 -4.71 5.58 8.82
CA PHE A 110 -4.62 4.12 8.92
C PHE A 110 -3.22 3.59 8.64
N TYR A 111 -2.66 3.88 7.46
CA TYR A 111 -1.34 3.38 7.09
C TYR A 111 -0.22 3.92 7.99
N THR A 112 -0.35 5.17 8.47
CA THR A 112 0.62 5.76 9.41
C THR A 112 0.57 5.06 10.76
N SER A 113 -0.62 4.81 11.31
CA SER A 113 -0.78 4.07 12.57
C SER A 113 -0.37 2.61 12.40
N LEU A 114 -0.65 1.98 11.26
CA LEU A 114 -0.24 0.61 10.96
C LEU A 114 1.28 0.46 10.92
N TYR A 115 1.98 1.41 10.28
CA TYR A 115 3.44 1.45 10.30
C TYR A 115 3.99 1.71 11.70
N GLY A 116 3.39 2.65 12.45
CA GLY A 116 3.77 2.92 13.84
C GLY A 116 3.68 1.68 14.70
N TYR A 117 2.58 0.94 14.59
CA TYR A 117 2.39 -0.34 15.29
C TYR A 117 3.40 -1.39 14.83
N ALA A 118 3.56 -1.59 13.52
CA ALA A 118 4.53 -2.54 12.96
C ALA A 118 5.98 -2.28 13.42
N ALA A 119 6.36 -1.01 13.59
CA ALA A 119 7.72 -0.62 13.95
C ALA A 119 7.99 -0.62 15.46
N THR A 120 6.96 -0.53 16.30
CA THR A 120 7.15 -0.26 17.75
C THR A 120 6.34 -1.17 18.68
N GLY A 121 5.24 -1.76 18.20
CA GLY A 121 4.28 -2.49 19.04
C GLY A 121 3.50 -1.62 20.02
N GLU A 122 3.62 -0.29 19.99
CA GLU A 122 3.00 0.59 20.98
C GLU A 122 1.46 0.58 20.92
N GLU A 123 0.82 0.44 22.09
CA GLU A 123 -0.64 0.37 22.25
C GLU A 123 -1.38 1.59 21.67
N ARG A 124 -0.75 2.78 21.65
CA ARG A 124 -1.38 3.99 21.08
C ARG A 124 -1.72 3.80 19.60
N TYR A 125 -0.86 3.12 18.84
CA TYR A 125 -1.09 2.87 17.43
C TYR A 125 -2.14 1.77 17.24
N GLU A 126 -2.15 0.76 18.11
CA GLU A 126 -3.19 -0.27 18.13
C GLU A 126 -4.57 0.35 18.40
N ALA A 127 -4.67 1.28 19.36
CA ALA A 127 -5.90 2.00 19.67
C ALA A 127 -6.41 2.82 18.47
N ASP A 128 -5.52 3.53 17.78
CA ASP A 128 -5.88 4.25 16.54
C ASP A 128 -6.39 3.32 15.43
N LEU A 129 -5.79 2.13 15.27
CA LEU A 129 -6.22 1.13 14.30
C LEU A 129 -7.60 0.56 14.63
N LYS A 130 -7.84 0.22 15.90
CA LYS A 130 -9.17 -0.24 16.38
C LYS A 130 -10.24 0.83 16.17
N LEU A 131 -9.92 2.09 16.47
CA LEU A 131 -10.82 3.21 16.22
C LEU A 131 -11.13 3.36 14.72
N HIS A 132 -10.12 3.27 13.86
CA HIS A 132 -10.31 3.31 12.41
C HIS A 132 -11.26 2.20 11.91
N LEU A 133 -11.09 0.97 12.38
CA LEU A 133 -11.97 -0.14 12.03
C LEU A 133 -13.42 0.10 12.50
N SER A 134 -13.59 0.60 13.73
CA SER A 134 -14.93 0.92 14.26
C SER A 134 -15.64 1.99 13.43
N TYR A 135 -14.92 2.98 12.90
CA TYR A 135 -15.50 3.98 12.02
C TYR A 135 -15.97 3.36 10.71
N LEU A 136 -15.16 2.53 10.05
CA LEU A 136 -15.56 1.84 8.82
C LEU A 136 -16.81 0.98 9.02
N GLU A 137 -16.91 0.27 10.14
CA GLU A 137 -18.09 -0.52 10.49
C GLU A 137 -19.32 0.37 10.69
N SER A 138 -19.18 1.51 11.37
CA SER A 138 -20.28 2.43 11.68
C SER A 138 -20.89 3.10 10.45
N ILE A 139 -20.11 3.25 9.37
CA ILE A 139 -20.56 3.84 8.09
C ILE A 139 -20.83 2.77 7.01
N ASP A 140 -21.03 1.52 7.43
CA ASP A 140 -21.36 0.37 6.58
C ASP A 140 -20.32 0.03 5.48
N LEU A 141 -19.06 0.47 5.61
CA LEU A 141 -17.95 0.10 4.73
C LEU A 141 -17.33 -1.25 5.13
N LYS A 142 -18.17 -2.29 5.29
CA LYS A 142 -17.82 -3.60 5.86
C LYS A 142 -16.70 -4.33 5.10
N SER A 143 -16.73 -4.27 3.76
CA SER A 143 -15.69 -4.89 2.93
C SER A 143 -14.30 -4.27 3.19
N MET A 144 -14.25 -2.94 3.35
CA MET A 144 -13.01 -2.24 3.65
C MET A 144 -12.54 -2.52 5.07
N ALA A 145 -13.47 -2.51 6.05
CA ALA A 145 -13.17 -2.87 7.43
C ALA A 145 -12.53 -4.26 7.50
N GLU A 146 -13.10 -5.24 6.79
CA GLU A 146 -12.57 -6.60 6.74
C GLU A 146 -11.18 -6.67 6.10
N SER A 147 -10.95 -5.95 5.00
CA SER A 147 -9.63 -5.86 4.35
C SER A 147 -8.58 -5.24 5.28
N HIS A 148 -8.92 -4.14 5.95
CA HIS A 148 -8.00 -3.44 6.87
C HIS A 148 -7.76 -4.24 8.15
N ARG A 149 -8.77 -4.95 8.66
CA ARG A 149 -8.64 -5.86 9.80
C ARG A 149 -7.66 -6.99 9.49
N LYS A 150 -7.77 -7.63 8.33
CA LYS A 150 -6.83 -8.66 7.88
C LYS A 150 -5.39 -8.16 7.86
N LEU A 151 -5.16 -6.94 7.37
CA LEU A 151 -3.83 -6.36 7.33
C LEU A 151 -3.29 -6.06 8.74
N TYR A 152 -4.14 -5.53 9.61
CA TYR A 152 -3.79 -5.28 11.02
C TYR A 152 -3.45 -6.58 11.76
N GLU A 153 -4.28 -7.62 11.66
CA GLU A 153 -4.01 -8.91 12.30
C GLU A 153 -2.73 -9.56 11.77
N LEU A 154 -2.45 -9.44 10.47
CA LEU A 154 -1.18 -9.90 9.89
C LEU A 154 0.02 -9.18 10.52
N VAL A 155 -0.05 -7.85 10.67
CA VAL A 155 1.02 -7.07 11.32
C VAL A 155 1.18 -7.49 12.77
N LYS A 156 0.08 -7.70 13.50
CA LYS A 156 0.10 -8.16 14.88
C LYS A 156 0.79 -9.52 15.04
N LEU A 157 0.50 -10.46 14.14
CA LEU A 157 1.17 -11.76 14.09
C LEU A 157 2.68 -11.60 13.87
N ASN A 158 3.09 -10.80 12.88
CA ASN A 158 4.51 -10.56 12.59
C ASN A 158 5.28 -9.96 13.77
N ILE A 159 4.66 -9.06 14.55
CA ILE A 159 5.26 -8.50 15.77
C ILE A 159 5.45 -9.60 16.83
N SER A 160 4.43 -10.44 17.02
CA SER A 160 4.50 -11.54 18.00
C SER A 160 5.57 -12.57 17.66
N GLU A 161 5.71 -12.93 16.38
CA GLU A 161 6.75 -13.85 15.91
C GLU A 161 8.16 -13.27 16.06
N GLY A 162 8.36 -11.99 15.69
CA GLY A 162 9.64 -11.30 15.86
C GLY A 162 10.05 -11.08 17.31
N SER A 163 9.08 -10.99 18.23
CA SER A 163 9.35 -10.89 19.68
C SER A 163 9.81 -12.23 20.26
N ASN A 164 9.28 -13.35 19.75
CA ASN A 164 9.63 -14.69 20.20
C ASN A 164 11.02 -15.14 19.71
N SER A 165 11.45 -14.73 18.51
CA SER A 165 12.80 -15.04 18.00
C SER A 165 13.92 -14.35 18.79
N ASN A 166 13.66 -13.18 19.37
CA ASN A 166 14.63 -12.44 20.18
C ASN A 166 14.76 -12.95 21.63
N LEU A 167 13.90 -13.88 22.06
CA LEU A 167 13.96 -14.52 23.39
C LEU A 167 14.65 -15.90 23.35
N SER A 168 15.01 -16.38 22.16
CA SER A 168 15.66 -17.67 21.92
C SER A 168 17.15 -17.59 21.58
N GLU A 169 17.75 -16.40 21.65
CA GLU A 169 19.20 -16.15 21.60
C GLU A 169 19.73 -15.74 22.98
#